data_AF-A0A8J3ZXD5-F1
#
_entry.id   AF-A0A8J3ZXD5-F1
#
_cell.length_a   1.000
_cell.length_b   1.000
_cell.length_c   1.000
_cell.angle_alpha   90.00
_cell.angle_beta   90.00
_cell.angle_gamma   90.00
#
_symmetry.space_group_name_H-M   'P 1'
#
loop_
_entity.id
_entity.type
_entity.pdbx_description
1 polymer ?
#
loop_
_entity_poly.entity_id
_entity_poly.type
_entity_poly.pdbx_seq_one_letter_code
_entity_poly.pdbx_strand_id
1 'polypeptide(L)'
;MATMDVRNRSSGLLVLWLEPLGEDRWLQPGERFRIRTDYQGEELAFSVDMWIDTDDRAVGIENMAVWVEHGDCYAEVTDRAGNTIECGHNRPPEIDERWRRSRTTSG
;
A
#
# COMPACT_ATOMS: atom_id res chain seq x y z
N MET A 1 13.06 -11.67 -10.60
CA MET A 1 11.79 -11.25 -10.00
C MET A 1 12.14 -10.67 -8.64
N ALA A 2 11.90 -9.38 -8.46
CA ALA A 2 12.14 -8.72 -7.19
C ALA A 2 10.92 -8.91 -6.28
N THR A 3 11.17 -9.06 -4.98
CA THR A 3 10.10 -9.24 -3.99
C THR A 3 10.37 -8.42 -2.74
N MET A 4 9.32 -7.86 -2.14
CA MET A 4 9.40 -7.18 -0.85
C MET A 4 8.28 -7.64 0.07
N ASP A 5 8.63 -7.99 1.31
CA ASP A 5 7.65 -8.28 2.36
C ASP A 5 7.43 -7.03 3.23
N VAL A 6 6.18 -6.57 3.32
CA VAL A 6 5.78 -5.50 4.24
C VAL A 6 4.96 -6.10 5.36
N ARG A 7 5.27 -5.74 6.61
CA ARG A 7 4.56 -6.22 7.78
C ARG A 7 4.15 -5.05 8.65
N ASN A 8 2.86 -4.97 8.97
CA ASN A 8 2.40 -4.01 9.94
C ASN A 8 2.73 -4.51 11.36
N ARG A 9 3.57 -3.75 12.06
CA ARG A 9 3.94 -3.95 13.47
C ARG A 9 3.47 -2.82 14.38
N SER A 10 2.81 -1.80 13.83
CA SER A 10 2.21 -0.76 14.64
C SER A 10 1.00 -1.32 15.39
N SER A 11 0.50 -0.53 16.34
CA SER A 11 -0.77 -0.82 17.03
C SER A 11 -2.00 -0.46 16.19
N GLY A 12 -1.81 0.23 15.07
CA GLY A 12 -2.86 0.81 14.25
C GLY A 12 -2.89 0.22 12.84
N LEU A 13 -3.77 0.76 12.00
CA LEU A 13 -3.87 0.38 10.60
C LEU A 13 -2.69 0.99 9.83
N LEU A 14 -2.11 0.27 8.88
CA LEU A 14 -1.06 0.79 8.00
C LEU A 14 -1.59 0.88 6.58
N VAL A 15 -1.61 2.08 6.02
CA VAL A 15 -1.84 2.29 4.58
C VAL A 15 -0.54 2.02 3.84
N LEU A 16 -0.58 1.06 2.94
CA LEU A 16 0.47 0.81 1.96
C LEU A 16 -0.02 1.32 0.61
N TRP A 17 0.58 2.40 0.14
CA TRP A 17 0.43 2.91 -1.21
C TRP A 17 1.40 2.18 -2.14
N LEU A 18 0.90 1.71 -3.29
CA LEU A 18 1.69 1.13 -4.37
C LEU A 18 1.76 2.17 -5.49
N GLU A 19 2.94 2.76 -5.61
CA GLU A 19 3.22 3.84 -6.55
C GLU A 19 4.01 3.30 -7.75
N PRO A 20 3.83 3.86 -8.96
CA PRO A 20 3.14 5.12 -9.29
C PRO A 20 1.63 5.00 -9.59
N LEU A 21 1.00 3.85 -9.29
CA LEU A 21 -0.41 3.63 -9.63
C LEU A 21 -1.40 4.34 -8.70
N GLY A 22 -0.94 4.89 -7.57
CA GLY A 22 -1.81 5.48 -6.55
C GLY A 22 -2.79 4.48 -5.93
N GLU A 23 -2.42 3.20 -5.85
CA GLU A 23 -3.28 2.15 -5.27
C GLU A 23 -2.94 1.91 -3.80
N ASP A 24 -3.94 1.87 -2.93
CA ASP A 24 -3.76 1.64 -1.49
C ASP A 24 -4.23 0.26 -1.02
N ARG A 25 -3.56 -0.29 -0.01
CA ARG A 25 -3.92 -1.53 0.69
C ARG A 25 -3.70 -1.34 2.18
N TRP A 26 -4.67 -1.73 2.99
CA TRP A 26 -4.68 -1.41 4.42
C TRP A 26 -4.38 -2.65 5.26
N LEU A 27 -3.20 -2.67 5.90
CA LEU A 27 -2.75 -3.80 6.71
C LEU A 27 -3.21 -3.62 8.15
N GLN A 28 -3.94 -4.60 8.68
CA GLN A 28 -4.26 -4.70 10.11
C GLN A 28 -2.97 -4.94 10.94
N PRO A 29 -2.96 -4.59 12.23
CA PRO A 29 -1.86 -4.93 13.12
C PRO A 29 -1.48 -6.42 13.03
N GLY A 30 -0.22 -6.69 12.69
CA GLY A 30 0.31 -8.06 12.56
C GLY A 30 0.21 -8.68 11.17
N GLU A 31 -0.57 -8.10 10.25
CA GLU A 31 -0.68 -8.55 8.86
C GLU A 31 0.64 -8.36 8.08
N ARG A 32 0.77 -9.13 7.00
CA ARG A 32 1.90 -9.08 6.08
C ARG A 32 1.39 -9.19 4.66
N PHE A 33 1.90 -8.32 3.79
CA PHE A 33 1.80 -8.48 2.35
C PHE A 33 3.17 -8.73 1.74
N ARG A 34 3.16 -9.40 0.58
CA ARG A 34 4.30 -9.58 -0.31
C ARG A 34 4.01 -8.90 -1.62
N ILE A 35 4.90 -7.99 -2.01
CA ILE A 35 4.89 -7.29 -3.30
C ILE A 35 5.88 -7.99 -4.23
N ARG A 36 5.50 -8.21 -5.49
CA ARG A 36 6.33 -8.88 -6.51
C ARG A 36 6.28 -8.12 -7.83
N THR A 37 7.44 -7.85 -8.42
CA THR A 37 7.57 -7.29 -9.77
C THR A 37 8.38 -8.25 -10.63
N ASP A 38 8.18 -8.21 -11.94
CA ASP A 38 8.90 -9.02 -12.91
C ASP A 38 10.41 -8.68 -13.02
N TYR A 39 10.85 -7.56 -12.44
CA TYR A 39 12.22 -7.04 -12.53
C TYR A 39 13.29 -8.07 -12.10
N GLN A 40 14.38 -8.12 -12.87
CA GLN A 40 15.50 -9.06 -12.66
C GLN A 40 16.88 -8.39 -12.67
N GLY A 41 16.94 -7.06 -12.76
CA GLY A 41 18.20 -6.32 -12.81
C GLY A 41 18.83 -6.09 -11.44
N GLU A 42 19.97 -5.40 -11.43
CA GLU A 42 20.73 -5.07 -10.23
C GLU A 42 20.39 -3.68 -9.66
N GLU A 43 19.63 -2.86 -10.39
CA GLU A 43 19.19 -1.55 -9.92
C GLU A 43 18.06 -1.69 -8.87
N LEU A 44 17.65 -0.56 -8.29
CA LEU A 44 16.67 -0.55 -7.21
C LEU A 44 15.30 -1.00 -7.72
N ALA A 45 14.77 -2.14 -7.28
CA ALA A 45 13.43 -2.57 -7.69
C ALA A 45 12.30 -1.79 -7.01
N PHE A 46 12.50 -1.48 -5.72
CA PHE A 46 11.54 -0.79 -4.88
C PHE A 46 12.21 0.31 -4.07
N SER A 47 11.58 1.47 -3.96
CA SER A 47 11.90 2.46 -2.92
C SER A 47 10.71 2.61 -1.96
N VAL A 48 10.98 3.14 -0.76
CA VAL A 48 9.98 3.26 0.30
C VAL A 48 9.99 4.66 0.86
N ASP A 49 8.84 5.32 0.81
CA ASP A 49 8.58 6.58 1.50
C ASP A 49 7.71 6.33 2.71
N MET A 50 8.04 6.98 3.82
CA MET A 50 7.23 6.99 5.03
C MET A 50 7.00 8.43 5.42
N TRP A 51 5.77 8.74 5.81
CA TRP A 51 5.43 10.06 6.29
C TRP A 51 4.46 9.98 7.46
N ILE A 52 4.44 11.07 8.21
CA ILE A 52 3.54 11.25 9.32
C ILE A 52 2.47 12.24 8.86
N ASP A 53 1.25 11.77 8.75
CA ASP A 53 0.06 12.61 8.74
C ASP A 53 -0.50 12.67 10.17
N THR A 54 -0.69 13.87 10.71
CA THR A 54 -1.08 14.03 12.12
C THR A 54 -2.54 13.66 12.34
N ASP A 55 -3.40 13.89 11.35
CA ASP A 55 -4.83 13.60 11.45
C ASP A 55 -5.08 12.09 11.33
N ASP A 56 -4.40 11.43 10.38
CA ASP A 56 -4.42 9.97 10.25
C ASP A 56 -3.87 9.30 11.51
N ARG A 57 -2.73 9.78 12.04
CA ARG A 57 -2.13 9.18 13.23
C ARG A 57 -2.97 9.40 14.49
N ALA A 58 -3.70 10.51 14.58
CA ALA A 58 -4.64 10.75 15.67
C ALA A 58 -5.77 9.71 15.72
N VAL A 59 -6.10 9.08 14.59
CA VAL A 59 -7.08 7.98 14.49
C VAL A 59 -6.42 6.60 14.34
N GLY A 60 -5.12 6.50 14.59
CA GLY A 60 -4.38 5.23 14.58
C GLY A 60 -4.09 4.69 13.18
N ILE A 61 -3.94 5.57 12.19
CA ILE A 61 -3.52 5.23 10.83
C ILE A 61 -2.07 5.67 10.62
N GLU A 62 -1.24 4.74 10.15
CA GLU A 62 0.13 4.97 9.74
C GLU A 62 0.23 4.90 8.21
N ASN A 63 1.18 5.62 7.61
CA ASN A 63 1.29 5.74 6.16
C ASN A 63 2.67 5.34 5.63
N MET A 64 2.68 4.59 4.53
CA MET A 64 3.86 4.35 3.72
C MET A 64 3.52 4.21 2.24
N ALA A 65 4.45 4.55 1.37
CA ALA A 65 4.41 4.25 -0.05
C ALA A 65 5.57 3.34 -0.44
N VAL A 66 5.27 2.40 -1.32
CA VAL A 66 6.23 1.56 -2.02
C VAL A 66 6.18 1.97 -3.47
N TRP A 67 7.29 2.52 -3.96
CA TRP A 67 7.45 2.82 -5.38
C TRP A 67 8.03 1.60 -6.09
N VAL A 68 7.42 1.22 -7.21
CA VAL A 68 8.01 0.30 -8.18
C VAL A 68 8.89 1.12 -9.11
N GLU A 69 10.20 1.07 -8.88
CA GLU A 69 11.18 1.87 -9.61
C GLU A 69 11.53 1.24 -10.97
N HIS A 70 11.61 -0.10 -11.00
CA HIS A 70 11.90 -0.86 -12.21
C HIS A 70 11.07 -2.14 -12.29
N GLY A 71 10.79 -2.56 -13.54
CA GLY A 71 9.85 -3.63 -13.86
C GLY A 71 8.47 -3.09 -14.24
N ASP A 72 7.49 -3.98 -14.31
CA ASP A 72 6.09 -3.62 -14.49
C ASP A 72 5.54 -2.91 -13.23
N CYS A 73 4.94 -1.72 -13.41
CA CYS A 73 4.32 -0.96 -12.33
C CYS A 73 3.06 -1.64 -11.78
N TYR A 74 2.46 -2.59 -12.51
CA TYR A 74 1.38 -3.46 -12.04
C TYR A 74 1.91 -4.62 -11.19
N ALA A 75 2.66 -4.29 -10.14
CA ALA A 75 3.21 -5.27 -9.20
C ALA A 75 2.11 -6.07 -8.49
N GLU A 76 2.31 -7.37 -8.34
CA GLU A 76 1.38 -8.23 -7.63
C GLU A 76 1.56 -8.05 -6.11
N VAL A 77 0.46 -7.83 -5.39
CA VAL A 77 0.45 -7.83 -3.92
C VAL A 77 -0.31 -9.05 -3.43
N THR A 78 0.28 -9.81 -2.51
CA THR A 78 -0.30 -11.06 -2.00
C THR A 78 -0.21 -11.22 -0.50
N ASP A 79 -1.13 -11.99 0.09
CA ASP A 79 -1.04 -12.44 1.47
C ASP A 79 -0.04 -13.61 1.65
N ARG A 80 0.02 -14.16 2.86
CA ARG A 80 0.90 -15.32 3.16
C ARG A 80 0.49 -16.63 2.48
N ALA A 81 -0.78 -16.77 2.12
CA ALA A 81 -1.30 -17.92 1.40
C ALA A 81 -1.11 -17.79 -0.12
N GLY A 82 -0.68 -16.60 -0.59
CA GLY A 82 -0.47 -16.30 -2.00
C GLY A 82 -1.73 -15.75 -2.69
N ASN A 83 -2.77 -15.36 -1.93
CA ASN A 83 -3.96 -14.74 -2.52
C ASN A 83 -3.66 -13.28 -2.90
N THR A 84 -4.13 -12.86 -4.07
CA THR A 84 -4.03 -11.47 -4.52
C THR A 84 -4.81 -10.52 -3.61
N ILE A 85 -4.16 -9.41 -3.27
CA ILE A 85 -4.73 -8.32 -2.50
C ILE A 85 -4.96 -7.14 -3.43
N GLU A 86 -6.22 -6.83 -3.66
CA GLU A 86 -6.66 -5.75 -4.55
C GLU A 86 -6.53 -4.37 -3.88
N CYS A 87 -6.50 -3.33 -4.72
CA CYS A 87 -6.61 -1.94 -4.27
C CYS A 87 -7.88 -1.73 -3.43
N GLY A 88 -7.75 -0.97 -2.34
CA GLY A 88 -8.82 -0.73 -1.38
C GLY A 88 -9.06 -1.87 -0.38
N HIS A 89 -8.25 -2.94 -0.39
CA HIS A 89 -8.34 -4.00 0.61
C HIS A 89 -8.30 -3.43 2.03
N ASN A 90 -9.27 -3.82 2.86
CA ASN A 90 -9.47 -3.35 4.23
C ASN A 90 -9.55 -1.82 4.40
N ARG A 91 -9.78 -1.04 3.34
CA ARG A 91 -9.98 0.41 3.44
C ARG A 91 -11.19 0.68 4.34
N PRO A 92 -11.06 1.51 5.40
CA PRO A 92 -12.19 1.85 6.25
C PRO A 92 -13.33 2.48 5.44
N PRO A 93 -14.59 2.05 5.63
CA PRO A 93 -15.74 2.53 4.84
C PRO A 93 -15.90 4.06 4.84
N GLU A 94 -15.63 4.71 5.96
CA GLU A 94 -15.69 6.16 6.10
C GLU A 94 -14.62 6.89 5.27
N ILE A 95 -13.44 6.28 5.11
CA ILE A 95 -12.37 6.81 4.26
C ILE A 95 -12.73 6.59 2.80
N ASP A 96 -13.24 5.41 2.45
CA ASP A 96 -13.68 5.10 1.10
C ASP A 96 -14.78 6.06 0.64
N GLU A 97 -15.76 6.32 1.51
CA GLU A 97 -16.83 7.27 1.23
C GLU A 97 -16.30 8.70 1.07
N ARG A 98 -15.42 9.15 1.97
CA ARG A 98 -14.77 10.46 1.90
C ARG A 98 -14.04 10.66 0.56
N TRP A 99 -13.26 9.67 0.14
CA TRP A 99 -12.50 9.73 -1.12
C TRP A 99 -13.37 9.61 -2.36
N ARG A 100 -14.48 8.87 -2.30
CA ARG A 100 -15.44 8.80 -3.41
C ARG A 100 -16.14 10.14 -3.62
N ARG A 101 -16.49 10.83 -2.53
CA ARG A 101 -17.07 12.18 -2.59
C ARG A 101 -16.09 13.18 -3.19
N SER A 102 -14.82 13.20 -2.74
CA SER A 102 -13.82 14.14 -3.28
C SER A 102 -13.59 13.95 -4.78
N ARG A 103 -13.55 12.71 -5.26
CA ARG A 103 -13.43 12.39 -6.71
C ARG A 103 -14.61 12.87 -7.54
N THR A 104 -15.81 12.97 -6.96
CA THR A 104 -17.02 13.42 -7.68
C THR A 104 -17.10 14.95 -7.74
N THR A 105 -16.51 15.66 -6.77
CA THR A 105 -16.52 17.14 -6.72
C THR A 105 -15.40 17.78 -7.55
N SER A 106 -14.42 17.00 -8.00
CA SER A 106 -13.31 17.46 -8.85
C SER A 106 -13.57 17.28 -10.36
N GLY A 107 -14.80 16.95 -10.75
CA GLY A 107 -15.24 16.80 -12.15
C GLY A 107 -16.06 17.98 -12.65
#